data_AF-A0A256G371-F1
#
_entry.id   AF-A0A256G371-F1
#
_cell.length_a   1.000
_cell.length_b   1.000
_cell.length_c   1.000
_cell.angle_alpha   90.00
_cell.angle_beta   90.00
_cell.angle_gamma   90.00
#
_symmetry.space_group_name_H-M   'P 1'
#
loop_
_entity.id
_entity.type
_entity.pdbx_description
1 polymer ?
#
loop_
_entity_poly.entity_id
_entity_poly.type
_entity_poly.pdbx_seq_one_letter_code
_entity_poly.pdbx_strand_id
1 'polypeptide(L)' 'MEAPIVARLLQSEADKATIREEIDTANRIGVRGVPCFIIDQKYAVMGAQSASALADAIQQTAEGFEPGISEDR' A
#
# COMPACT_ATOMS: atom_id res chain seq x y z
N MET A 1 13.60 -19.29 -5.51
CA MET A 1 12.36 -19.86 -4.92
C MET A 1 12.41 -21.37 -5.04
N GLU A 2 12.13 -22.09 -3.95
CA GLU A 2 12.10 -23.55 -3.95
C GLU A 2 10.74 -24.05 -4.43
N ALA A 3 10.67 -24.60 -5.64
CA ALA A 3 9.42 -25.05 -6.26
C ALA A 3 8.57 -26.00 -5.37
N PRO A 4 9.15 -26.95 -4.60
CA PRO A 4 8.36 -27.81 -3.71
C PRO A 4 7.64 -27.03 -2.60
N ILE A 5 8.27 -25.99 -2.05
CA ILE A 5 7.67 -25.15 -1.00
C ILE A 5 6.49 -24.38 -1.58
N VAL A 6 6.66 -23.76 -2.75
CA VAL A 6 5.60 -23.00 -3.42
C VAL A 6 4.41 -23.91 -3.74
N ALA A 7 4.65 -25.10 -4.31
CA ALA A 7 3.59 -26.06 -4.60
C ALA A 7 2.79 -26.45 -3.35
N ARG A 8 3.47 -26.69 -2.23
CA ARG A 8 2.82 -27.02 -0.95
C ARG A 8 1.98 -25.85 -0.43
N LEU A 9 2.49 -24.62 -0.49
CA LEU A 9 1.76 -23.43 -0.03
C LEU A 9 0.51 -23.20 -0.88
N LEU A 10 0.63 -23.26 -2.21
CA LEU A 10 -0.49 -23.10 -3.15
C LEU A 10 -1.58 -24.16 -2.99
N GLN A 11 -1.25 -25.36 -2.54
CA GLN A 11 -2.19 -26.44 -2.25
C GLN A 11 -2.87 -26.31 -0.88
N SER A 12 -2.50 -25.33 -0.08
CA SER A 12 -2.98 -25.14 1.29
C SER A 12 -3.77 -23.84 1.45
N GLU A 13 -4.38 -23.67 2.62
CA GLU A 13 -5.01 -22.41 3.02
C GLU A 13 -4.01 -21.46 3.74
N ALA A 14 -2.70 -21.76 3.66
CA ALA A 14 -1.66 -20.89 4.22
C ALA A 14 -1.85 -19.45 3.72
N ASP A 15 -1.62 -18.50 4.61
CA ASP A 15 -1.65 -17.04 4.37
C ASP A 15 -3.03 -16.44 4.04
N LYS A 16 -4.06 -17.24 3.72
CA LYS A 16 -5.39 -16.69 3.34
C LYS A 16 -6.06 -15.86 4.42
N ALA A 17 -5.87 -16.18 5.70
CA ALA A 17 -6.40 -15.38 6.80
C ALA A 17 -5.68 -14.03 6.88
N THR A 18 -4.34 -14.06 6.88
CA THR A 18 -3.46 -12.89 6.90
C THR A 18 -3.75 -11.96 5.71
N ILE A 19 -3.85 -12.48 4.49
CA ILE A 19 -4.13 -11.69 3.28
C ILE A 19 -5.51 -10.99 3.39
N ARG A 20 -6.53 -11.67 3.93
CA ARG A 20 -7.85 -11.04 4.14
C ARG A 20 -7.77 -9.91 5.16
N GLU A 21 -7.04 -10.10 6.25
CA GLU A 21 -6.83 -9.06 7.26
C GLU A 21 -6.06 -7.84 6.71
N GLU A 22 -5.09 -8.05 5.82
CA GLU A 22 -4.38 -6.98 5.12
C GLU A 22 -5.32 -6.19 4.19
N ILE A 23 -6.17 -6.89 3.42
CA ILE A 23 -7.20 -6.26 2.57
C ILE A 23 -8.16 -5.42 3.40
N ASP A 24 -8.67 -5.97 4.51
CA ASP A 24 -9.59 -5.26 5.40
C ASP A 24 -8.91 -4.02 6.03
N THR A 25 -7.64 -4.15 6.39
CA THR A 25 -6.84 -3.03 6.92
C THR A 25 -6.67 -1.93 5.87
N ALA A 26 -6.28 -2.27 4.64
CA ALA A 26 -6.13 -1.32 3.55
C ALA A 26 -7.45 -0.58 3.25
N ASN A 27 -8.58 -1.29 3.23
CA ASN A 27 -9.90 -0.68 3.06
C ASN A 27 -10.24 0.29 4.20
N ARG A 28 -9.97 -0.09 5.46
CA ARG A 28 -10.25 0.76 6.64
C ARG A 28 -9.48 2.07 6.62
N ILE A 29 -8.25 2.08 6.12
CA ILE A 29 -7.42 3.29 6.01
C ILE A 29 -7.70 4.08 4.72
N GLY A 30 -8.72 3.71 3.95
CA GLY A 30 -9.21 4.49 2.80
C GLY A 30 -8.57 4.14 1.46
N VAL A 31 -7.81 3.05 1.34
CA VAL A 31 -7.30 2.59 0.05
C VAL A 31 -8.47 2.08 -0.81
N ARG A 32 -8.71 2.73 -1.95
CA ARG A 32 -9.81 2.39 -2.88
C ARG A 32 -9.36 1.83 -4.23
N GLY A 33 -8.05 1.72 -4.46
CA GLY A 33 -7.49 1.28 -5.73
C GLY A 33 -5.99 1.02 -5.62
N VAL A 34 -5.45 0.26 -6.56
CA VAL A 34 -4.04 -0.16 -6.59
C VAL A 34 -3.34 0.29 -7.89
N PRO A 35 -2.03 0.60 -7.84
CA PRO A 35 -1.18 0.63 -6.65
C PRO A 35 -1.50 1.82 -5.74
N CYS A 36 -1.25 1.68 -4.44
CA CYS A 36 -1.32 2.74 -3.44
C CYS A 36 -0.05 2.68 -2.59
N PHE A 37 0.64 3.80 -2.43
CA PHE A 37 1.85 3.90 -1.62
C PHE A 37 1.54 4.70 -0.36
N ILE A 38 1.85 4.12 0.80
CA ILE A 38 1.69 4.79 2.09
C ILE A 38 3.08 5.20 2.58
N ILE A 39 3.29 6.50 2.81
CA ILE A 39 4.58 7.08 3.21
C ILE A 39 4.44 7.68 4.62
N ASP A 40 5.32 7.25 5.52
CA ASP A 40 5.34 7.63 6.95
C ASP A 40 3.98 7.46 7.67
N GLN A 41 3.12 6.54 7.19
CA GLN A 41 1.74 6.36 7.68
C GLN A 41 0.86 7.63 7.66
N LYS A 42 1.30 8.68 6.96
CA LYS A 42 0.63 9.99 6.88
C LYS A 42 0.16 10.34 5.48
N TYR A 43 0.86 9.81 4.46
CA TYR A 43 0.62 10.16 3.06
C TYR A 43 0.21 8.93 2.27
N ALA A 44 -0.84 9.06 1.46
CA ALA A 44 -1.23 8.05 0.49
C ALA A 44 -1.06 8.62 -0.93
N VAL A 45 -0.24 7.96 -1.76
CA VAL A 45 -0.14 8.24 -3.19
C VAL A 45 -0.95 7.18 -3.93
N MET A 46 -2.07 7.60 -4.51
CA MET A 46 -3.01 6.72 -5.22
C MET A 46 -2.66 6.60 -6.70
N GLY A 47 -2.64 5.36 -7.19
CA GLY A 47 -2.39 5.03 -8.60
C GLY A 47 -0.91 4.94 -8.96
N ALA A 48 -0.65 4.46 -10.17
CA ALA A 48 0.69 4.33 -10.73
C ALA A 48 1.23 5.69 -11.18
N GLN A 49 1.63 6.52 -10.22
CA GLN A 49 2.23 7.83 -10.46
C GLN A 49 3.63 7.72 -11.08
N SER A 50 4.13 8.81 -11.64
CA SER A 50 5.50 8.86 -12.17
C SER A 50 6.54 8.69 -11.05
N ALA A 51 7.73 8.22 -11.42
CA ALA A 51 8.84 8.09 -10.47
C ALA A 51 9.21 9.44 -9.82
N SER A 52 9.14 10.54 -10.58
CA SER A 52 9.40 11.88 -10.05
C SER A 52 8.36 12.30 -9.00
N ALA A 53 7.07 12.05 -9.25
CA ALA A 53 6.01 12.38 -8.29
C ALA A 53 6.15 11.56 -6.99
N LEU A 54 6.54 10.29 -7.09
CA LEU A 54 6.83 9.46 -5.91
C LEU A 54 8.04 9.99 -5.13
N ALA A 55 9.13 10.36 -5.82
CA ALA A 55 10.31 10.93 -5.18
C ALA A 55 10.00 12.25 -4.45
N ASP A 56 9.22 13.14 -5.08
CA ASP A 56 8.80 14.40 -4.48
C ASP A 56 7.92 14.18 -3.23
N ALA A 57 6.99 13.22 -3.28
CA ALA A 57 6.15 12.88 -2.13
C ALA A 57 6.97 12.37 -0.94
N ILE A 58 7.98 11.54 -1.21
CA ILE A 58 8.91 11.04 -0.18
C ILE A 58 9.70 12.22 0.43
N GLN A 59 10.24 13.11 -0.41
CA GLN A 59 11.02 14.26 0.04
C GLN A 59 10.19 15.21 0.90
N GLN A 60 8.97 15.56 0.46
CA GLN A 60 8.06 16.42 1.23
C GLN A 60 7.70 15.81 2.58
N THR A 61 7.43 14.50 2.62
CA THR A 61 7.14 13.79 3.87
C THR A 61 8.33 13.85 4.83
N ALA A 62 9.56 13.66 4.32
CA ALA A 62 10.78 13.74 5.12
C ALA A 62 11.07 15.14 5.67
N GLU A 63 10.65 16.19 4.94
CA GLU A 63 10.79 17.59 5.34
C GLU A 63 9.71 18.04 6.35
N GLY A 64 8.79 17.16 6.74
CA GLY A 64 7.75 17.45 7.71
C GLY A 64 6.62 18.31 7.16
N PHE A 65 6.39 18.26 5.84
CA PHE A 65 5.12 18.69 5.28
C PHE A 65 3.99 17.96 6.03
N GLU A 66 2.79 18.55 6.07
CA GLU A 66 1.56 17.84 6.39
C GLU A 66 0.60 18.09 5.24
N PRO A 67 0.06 17.04 4.60
CA PRO A 67 -0.85 17.26 3.49
C PRO A 67 -2.13 17.85 4.07
N GLY A 68 -2.59 18.96 3.50
CA GLY A 68 -3.96 19.39 3.69
C GLY A 68 -4.87 18.23 3.30
N ILE A 69 -5.84 17.91 4.16
CA ILE A 69 -6.88 16.92 3.88
C ILE A 69 -7.55 17.34 2.56
N SER A 70 -7.20 16.70 1.45
CA SER A 70 -7.98 16.83 0.23
C SER A 70 -9.23 15.99 0.46
N GLU A 71 -10.23 16.60 1.09
CA GLU A 71 -11.62 16.23 0.90
C GLU A 71 -11.94 16.47 -0.58
N ASP A 72 -11.60 15.49 -1.41
CA ASP A 72 -12.08 15.44 -2.77
C ASP A 72 -13.61 15.27 -2.69
N ARG A 73 -14.32 16.25 -3.24
CA ARG A 73 -15.78 16.36 -3.31
C ARG A 73 -16.43 15.14 -3.96
#